data_AF-A0A328T710-F1
#
_entry.id   AF-A0A328T710-F1
#
_cell.length_a   1.000
_cell.length_b   1.000
_cell.length_c   1.000
_cell.angle_alpha   90.00
_cell.angle_beta   90.00
_cell.angle_gamma   90.00
#
_symmetry.space_group_name_H-M   'P 1'
#
loop_
_entity.id
_entity.type
_entity.pdbx_description
1 polymer ?
#
loop_
_entity_poly.entity_id
_entity_poly.type
_entity_poly.pdbx_seq_one_letter_code
_entity_poly.pdbx_strand_id
1 'polypeptide(L)'
;MIASERGGERLIFQVIPKGRRLSKSLLNVVLSRDSFVKLDAPGLVIDDHCHAVYKDSGLYFKSLWWLKQIIDISEYYREATEADIDNLGAEDSVFIEDVDSLKERAGQWVRTRIAYILDSKVLERFSPNELKEKAAAFNLDLEVRSVDEIDKLVIPNDPKMLRSTLKFLEEEYYSGPITGANYEANSKRRIG
;
A
#
# COMPACT_ATOMS: atom_id res chain seq x y z
N MET A 1 0.59 -10.63 -23.95
CA MET A 1 -0.35 -11.14 -24.98
C MET A 1 -1.55 -11.70 -24.24
N ILE A 2 -2.71 -11.05 -24.33
CA ILE A 2 -3.95 -11.59 -23.77
C ILE A 2 -4.72 -12.13 -24.97
N ALA A 3 -4.95 -13.45 -24.99
CA ALA A 3 -5.84 -14.09 -25.93
C ALA A 3 -7.27 -13.67 -25.58
N SER A 4 -8.00 -13.12 -26.54
CA SER A 4 -9.42 -12.79 -26.44
C SER A 4 -10.20 -13.77 -27.32
N GLU A 5 -10.98 -14.65 -26.70
CA GLU A 5 -12.15 -15.25 -27.33
C GLU A 5 -13.42 -14.76 -26.62
N ARG A 6 -14.44 -14.49 -27.44
CA ARG A 6 -15.63 -13.68 -27.14
C ARG A 6 -16.50 -14.26 -26.02
N GLY A 7 -16.40 -13.63 -24.86
CA GLY A 7 -17.36 -13.58 -23.76
C GLY A 7 -16.96 -12.34 -22.94
N GLY A 8 -17.92 -11.48 -22.55
CA GLY A 8 -17.69 -10.09 -22.08
C GLY A 8 -16.32 -9.86 -21.44
N GLU A 9 -15.55 -8.90 -21.98
CA GLU A 9 -14.12 -8.74 -21.68
C GLU A 9 -13.82 -8.84 -20.19
N ARG A 10 -13.25 -9.99 -19.79
CA ARG A 10 -12.79 -10.23 -18.45
C ARG A 10 -11.28 -10.04 -18.42
N LEU A 11 -10.82 -8.99 -17.76
CA LEU A 11 -9.38 -8.77 -17.54
C LEU A 11 -9.01 -9.31 -16.16
N ILE A 12 -7.94 -10.10 -16.10
CA ILE A 12 -7.41 -10.66 -14.86
C ILE A 12 -6.03 -10.05 -14.64
N PHE A 13 -5.84 -9.46 -13.46
CA PHE A 13 -4.60 -8.82 -13.07
C PHE A 13 -3.90 -9.66 -12.00
N GLN A 14 -2.63 -9.99 -12.24
CA GLN A 14 -1.77 -10.63 -11.27
C GLN A 14 -0.45 -9.85 -11.17
N VAL A 15 -0.19 -9.26 -10.00
CA VAL A 15 1.13 -8.72 -9.67
C VAL A 15 2.11 -9.87 -9.46
N ILE A 16 3.32 -9.77 -10.04
CA ILE A 16 4.39 -10.77 -9.91
C ILE A 16 5.53 -10.19 -9.06
N PRO A 17 5.61 -10.55 -7.76
CA PRO A 17 6.66 -10.07 -6.85
C PRO A 17 8.06 -10.47 -7.28
N LYS A 18 9.10 -9.80 -6.75
CA LYS A 18 10.51 -10.07 -7.11
C LYS A 18 10.89 -11.55 -6.94
N GLY A 19 10.46 -12.18 -5.84
CA GLY A 19 10.76 -13.58 -5.55
C GLY A 19 10.16 -14.59 -6.54
N ARG A 20 9.19 -14.17 -7.37
CA ARG A 20 8.57 -15.02 -8.40
C ARG A 20 9.10 -14.77 -9.81
N ARG A 21 10.14 -13.95 -9.91
CA ARG A 21 10.87 -13.72 -11.16
C ARG A 21 12.10 -14.61 -11.15
N LEU A 22 12.10 -15.60 -12.02
CA LEU A 22 13.19 -16.55 -12.18
C LEU A 22 14.26 -15.89 -13.04
N SER A 23 15.44 -15.66 -12.47
CA SER A 23 16.61 -15.16 -13.19
C SER A 23 17.54 -16.29 -13.60
N LYS A 24 18.47 -16.02 -14.52
CA LYS A 24 19.57 -16.95 -14.81
C LYS A 24 20.55 -16.95 -13.63
N SER A 25 20.29 -17.79 -12.64
CA SER A 25 21.19 -18.05 -11.51
C SER A 25 21.65 -19.51 -11.55
N LEU A 26 22.85 -19.78 -11.01
CA LEU A 26 23.43 -21.11 -10.91
C LEU A 26 22.53 -22.12 -10.16
N LEU A 27 21.64 -21.63 -9.29
CA LEU A 27 20.81 -22.44 -8.39
C LEU A 27 19.34 -22.57 -8.83
N ASN A 28 18.94 -21.98 -9.96
CA ASN A 28 17.56 -22.02 -10.41
C ASN A 28 17.30 -23.27 -11.28
N VAL A 29 16.86 -24.34 -10.61
CA VAL A 29 16.56 -25.65 -11.18
C VAL A 29 15.07 -25.92 -11.05
N VAL A 30 14.45 -26.40 -12.12
CA VAL A 30 13.03 -26.78 -12.14
C VAL A 30 12.91 -28.27 -12.42
N LEU A 31 11.90 -28.91 -11.81
CA LEU A 31 11.55 -30.28 -12.14
C LEU A 31 10.74 -30.28 -13.45
N SER A 32 11.23 -30.98 -14.45
CA SER A 32 10.55 -31.18 -15.73
C SER A 32 10.40 -32.67 -15.96
N ARG A 33 9.15 -33.17 -15.93
CA ARG A 33 8.86 -34.61 -15.88
C ARG A 33 9.53 -35.23 -14.65
N ASP A 34 10.53 -36.08 -14.85
CA ASP A 34 11.27 -36.78 -13.79
C ASP A 34 12.73 -36.31 -13.66
N SER A 35 13.11 -35.20 -14.30
CA SER A 35 14.48 -34.68 -14.24
C SER A 35 14.55 -33.22 -13.81
N PHE A 36 15.60 -32.92 -13.07
CA PHE A 36 15.94 -31.55 -12.68
C PHE A 36 16.67 -30.86 -13.83
N VAL A 37 16.07 -29.81 -14.36
CA VAL A 37 16.60 -29.03 -15.49
C VAL A 37 16.96 -27.63 -15.01
N LYS A 38 18.17 -27.18 -15.34
CA LYS A 38 18.58 -25.80 -15.08
C LYS A 38 17.84 -24.86 -16.02
N LEU A 39 17.31 -23.76 -15.49
CA LEU A 39 16.68 -22.72 -16.31
C LEU A 39 17.72 -22.02 -17.20
N ASP A 40 17.47 -22.03 -18.50
CA ASP A 40 18.30 -21.43 -19.55
C ASP A 40 17.78 -20.03 -19.98
N ALA A 41 16.52 -19.73 -19.68
CA ALA A 41 15.85 -18.46 -19.91
C ALA A 41 15.21 -17.90 -18.63
N PRO A 42 15.08 -16.56 -18.49
CA PRO A 42 14.28 -15.96 -17.44
C PRO A 42 12.82 -16.41 -17.54
N GLY A 43 12.15 -16.54 -16.40
CA GLY A 43 10.76 -16.98 -16.33
C GLY A 43 9.98 -16.24 -15.25
N LEU A 44 8.67 -16.39 -15.30
CA LEU A 44 7.75 -15.88 -14.28
C LEU A 44 6.98 -17.06 -13.70
N VAL A 45 6.95 -17.16 -12.37
CA VAL A 45 6.06 -18.09 -11.69
C VAL A 45 4.68 -17.43 -11.60
N ILE A 46 3.71 -18.01 -12.31
CA ILE A 46 2.31 -17.60 -12.24
C ILE A 46 1.69 -18.24 -11.01
N ASP A 47 1.01 -17.44 -10.21
CA ASP A 47 0.31 -17.92 -9.02
C ASP A 47 -1.08 -18.49 -9.37
N ASP A 48 -1.64 -19.32 -8.49
CA ASP A 48 -2.98 -19.89 -8.68
C ASP A 48 -4.12 -18.88 -8.43
N HIS A 49 -3.77 -17.71 -7.88
CA HIS A 49 -4.72 -16.67 -7.52
C HIS A 49 -4.50 -15.35 -8.28
N CYS A 50 -5.57 -14.59 -8.53
CA CYS A 50 -5.48 -13.23 -9.09
C CYS A 50 -5.57 -12.15 -8.00
N HIS A 51 -5.15 -10.94 -8.34
CA HIS A 51 -5.13 -9.79 -7.44
C HIS A 51 -6.29 -8.81 -7.73
N ALA A 52 -6.67 -8.67 -9.00
CA ALA A 52 -7.87 -7.97 -9.42
C ALA A 52 -8.49 -8.61 -10.67
N VAL A 53 -9.80 -8.39 -10.85
CA VAL A 53 -10.59 -8.81 -12.00
C VAL A 53 -11.46 -7.64 -12.43
N TYR A 54 -11.39 -7.26 -13.70
CA TYR A 54 -12.37 -6.38 -14.32
C TYR A 54 -13.38 -7.23 -15.08
N LYS A 55 -14.67 -7.06 -14.78
CA LYS A 55 -15.78 -7.78 -15.40
C LYS A 55 -17.06 -6.98 -15.20
N ASP A 56 -17.98 -7.01 -16.17
CA ASP A 56 -19.31 -6.40 -16.05
C ASP A 56 -19.26 -4.91 -15.63
N SER A 57 -18.28 -4.17 -16.14
CA SER A 57 -17.98 -2.77 -15.78
C SER A 57 -17.59 -2.53 -14.32
N GLY A 58 -17.38 -3.59 -13.53
CA GLY A 58 -16.87 -3.55 -12.15
C GLY A 58 -15.42 -3.98 -12.05
N LEU A 59 -14.67 -3.33 -11.16
CA LEU A 59 -13.31 -3.71 -10.77
C LEU A 59 -13.32 -4.34 -9.38
N TYR A 60 -13.01 -5.63 -9.31
CA TYR A 60 -13.00 -6.42 -8.09
C TYR A 60 -11.56 -6.75 -7.71
N PHE A 61 -11.18 -6.65 -6.44
CA PHE A 61 -9.80 -6.84 -6.02
C PHE A 61 -9.72 -7.40 -4.59
N LYS A 62 -8.61 -8.10 -4.30
CA LYS A 62 -8.39 -8.72 -2.98
C LYS A 62 -8.13 -7.70 -1.87
N SER A 63 -7.35 -6.68 -2.18
CA SER A 63 -7.06 -5.56 -1.29
C SER A 63 -6.58 -4.38 -2.10
N LEU A 64 -6.74 -3.17 -1.56
CA LEU A 64 -6.26 -1.96 -2.21
C LEU A 64 -4.74 -1.92 -2.36
N TRP A 65 -4.03 -2.53 -1.40
CA TRP A 65 -2.59 -2.67 -1.49
C TRP A 65 -2.16 -3.38 -2.79
N TRP A 66 -2.91 -4.39 -3.22
CA TRP A 66 -2.69 -5.04 -4.52
C TRP A 66 -3.16 -4.19 -5.69
N LEU A 67 -4.31 -3.52 -5.58
CA LEU A 67 -4.86 -2.71 -6.65
C LEU A 67 -3.95 -1.53 -7.02
N LYS A 68 -3.37 -0.83 -6.04
CA LYS A 68 -2.42 0.27 -6.26
C LYS A 68 -1.16 -0.15 -7.02
N GLN A 69 -0.79 -1.42 -6.94
CA GLN A 69 0.32 -1.94 -7.75
C GLN A 69 -0.07 -2.09 -9.22
N ILE A 70 -1.36 -2.15 -9.55
CA ILE A 70 -1.87 -2.38 -10.90
C ILE A 70 -2.26 -1.04 -11.56
N ILE A 71 -3.07 -0.21 -10.89
CA ILE A 71 -3.58 1.07 -11.40
C ILE A 71 -3.54 2.16 -10.32
N ASP A 72 -3.37 3.42 -10.73
CA ASP A 72 -3.56 4.56 -9.83
C ASP A 72 -5.06 4.93 -9.75
N ILE A 73 -5.65 4.77 -8.58
CA ILE A 73 -7.04 5.15 -8.29
C ILE A 73 -7.15 6.38 -7.38
N SER A 74 -6.04 7.09 -7.15
CA SER A 74 -5.99 8.19 -6.17
C SER A 74 -7.02 9.30 -6.47
N GLU A 75 -7.36 9.53 -7.74
CA GLU A 75 -8.38 10.51 -8.17
C GLU A 75 -9.83 10.03 -8.02
N TYR A 76 -10.04 8.72 -7.93
CA TYR A 76 -11.38 8.11 -7.77
C TYR A 76 -11.60 7.59 -6.36
N TYR A 77 -10.71 7.99 -5.44
CA TYR A 77 -10.69 7.45 -4.10
C TYR A 77 -11.78 8.09 -3.25
N ARG A 78 -12.49 7.27 -2.48
CA ARG A 78 -13.57 7.74 -1.60
C ARG A 78 -13.03 8.70 -0.54
N GLU A 79 -13.88 9.59 -0.06
CA GLU A 79 -13.59 10.38 1.12
C GLU A 79 -14.02 9.60 2.38
N ALA A 80 -13.23 9.68 3.45
CA ALA A 80 -13.64 9.17 4.75
C ALA A 80 -14.89 9.90 5.26
N THR A 81 -15.89 9.11 5.65
CA THR A 81 -17.06 9.57 6.39
C THR A 81 -16.67 9.94 7.82
N GLU A 82 -17.57 10.58 8.58
CA GLU A 82 -17.33 10.79 10.01
C GLU A 82 -17.15 9.47 10.76
N ALA A 83 -17.95 8.45 10.41
CA ALA A 83 -17.82 7.10 10.97
C ALA A 83 -16.45 6.46 10.64
N ASP A 84 -15.87 6.72 9.47
CA ASP A 84 -14.51 6.27 9.17
C ASP A 84 -13.47 6.94 10.12
N ILE A 85 -13.64 8.23 10.41
CA ILE A 85 -12.73 8.96 11.32
C ILE A 85 -12.91 8.47 12.76
N ASP A 86 -14.14 8.15 13.17
CA ASP A 86 -14.41 7.49 14.45
C ASP A 86 -13.74 6.12 14.54
N ASN A 87 -13.85 5.31 13.48
CA ASN A 87 -13.18 4.01 13.42
C ASN A 87 -11.67 4.15 13.51
N LEU A 88 -11.07 5.13 12.83
CA LEU A 88 -9.64 5.43 12.96
C LEU A 88 -9.26 5.79 14.41
N GLY A 89 -10.08 6.59 15.09
CA GLY A 89 -9.86 6.95 16.49
C GLY A 89 -10.02 5.77 17.47
N ALA A 90 -10.74 4.73 17.07
CA ALA A 90 -10.94 3.51 17.84
C ALA A 90 -9.86 2.44 17.60
N GLU A 91 -8.97 2.62 16.62
CA GLU A 91 -7.88 1.68 16.36
C GLU A 91 -6.89 1.61 17.53
N ASP A 92 -6.53 0.40 17.95
CA ASP A 92 -5.60 0.21 19.06
C ASP A 92 -4.21 0.76 18.76
N SER A 93 -3.82 0.78 17.47
CA SER A 93 -2.52 1.28 17.02
C SER A 93 -2.46 2.80 16.84
N VAL A 94 -3.55 3.54 17.11
CA VAL A 94 -3.64 4.98 16.84
C VAL A 94 -4.06 5.76 18.08
N PHE A 95 -3.42 6.91 18.29
CA PHE A 95 -3.82 7.90 19.29
C PHE A 95 -4.23 9.20 18.60
N ILE A 96 -5.45 9.65 18.86
CA ILE A 96 -5.97 10.93 18.39
C ILE A 96 -6.42 11.70 19.64
N GLU A 97 -5.84 12.89 19.85
CA GLU A 97 -6.14 13.69 21.05
C GLU A 97 -7.60 14.14 21.08
N ASP A 98 -8.13 14.54 19.92
CA ASP A 98 -9.52 14.97 19.74
C ASP A 98 -10.02 14.53 18.36
N VAL A 99 -10.86 13.49 18.35
CA VAL A 99 -11.44 12.91 17.14
C VAL A 99 -12.42 13.87 16.48
N ASP A 100 -13.18 14.64 17.25
CA ASP A 100 -14.17 15.58 16.72
C ASP A 100 -13.47 16.78 16.06
N SER A 101 -12.41 17.30 16.69
CA SER A 101 -11.53 18.30 16.08
C SER A 101 -10.92 17.81 14.76
N LEU A 102 -10.50 16.54 14.68
CA LEU A 102 -10.05 15.96 13.41
C LEU A 102 -11.15 15.94 12.35
N LYS A 103 -12.40 15.57 12.69
CA LYS A 103 -13.53 15.59 11.75
C LYS A 103 -13.80 16.99 11.19
N GLU A 104 -13.77 18.01 12.04
CA GLU A 104 -14.04 19.40 11.68
C GLU A 104 -12.98 19.97 10.74
N ARG A 105 -11.69 19.70 11.01
CA ARG A 105 -10.57 20.21 10.20
C ARG A 105 -10.21 19.32 9.01
N ALA A 106 -10.74 18.10 8.94
CA ALA A 106 -10.51 17.18 7.83
C ALA A 106 -11.26 17.62 6.57
N GLY A 107 -10.60 18.42 5.74
CA GLY A 107 -11.04 18.67 4.37
C GLY A 107 -10.88 17.43 3.48
N GLN A 108 -11.35 17.53 2.24
CA GLN A 108 -11.32 16.46 1.23
C GLN A 108 -9.97 15.73 1.17
N TRP A 109 -8.85 16.47 1.10
CA TRP A 109 -7.52 15.87 1.01
C TRP A 109 -7.25 14.92 2.19
N VAL A 110 -7.49 15.37 3.43
CA VAL A 110 -7.27 14.57 4.65
C VAL A 110 -8.21 13.35 4.66
N ARG A 111 -9.49 13.56 4.32
CA ARG A 111 -10.50 12.48 4.29
C ARG A 111 -10.15 11.39 3.30
N THR A 112 -9.66 11.74 2.11
CA THR A 112 -9.20 10.74 1.12
C THR A 112 -8.06 9.87 1.68
N ARG A 113 -7.09 10.50 2.37
CA ARG A 113 -5.93 9.77 2.93
C ARG A 113 -6.32 8.87 4.11
N ILE A 114 -7.22 9.35 4.98
CA ILE A 114 -7.76 8.54 6.09
C ILE A 114 -8.46 7.30 5.54
N ALA A 115 -9.33 7.47 4.54
CA ALA A 115 -10.01 6.35 3.91
C ALA A 115 -8.99 5.36 3.30
N TYR A 116 -7.90 5.86 2.71
CA TYR A 116 -6.84 4.99 2.22
C TYR A 116 -6.14 4.20 3.32
N ILE A 117 -5.79 4.86 4.42
CA ILE A 117 -5.08 4.24 5.53
C ILE A 117 -5.92 3.08 6.11
N LEU A 118 -7.22 3.32 6.34
CA LEU A 118 -8.15 2.29 6.81
C LEU A 118 -8.25 1.12 5.82
N ASP A 119 -8.56 1.40 4.55
CA ASP A 119 -8.81 0.35 3.58
C ASP A 119 -7.52 -0.41 3.15
N SER A 120 -6.35 0.22 3.29
CA SER A 120 -5.04 -0.41 3.04
C SER A 120 -4.58 -1.32 4.18
N LYS A 121 -5.18 -1.18 5.36
CA LYS A 121 -4.84 -1.93 6.58
C LYS A 121 -3.37 -1.79 6.98
N VAL A 122 -2.73 -0.67 6.64
CA VAL A 122 -1.31 -0.43 6.96
C VAL A 122 -1.07 -0.46 8.47
N LEU A 123 -2.02 0.04 9.25
CA LEU A 123 -2.01 0.08 10.71
C LEU A 123 -2.24 -1.29 11.37
N GLU A 124 -2.78 -2.28 10.64
CA GLU A 124 -2.89 -3.67 11.09
C GLU A 124 -1.63 -4.48 10.77
N ARG A 125 -0.83 -4.02 9.78
CA ARG A 125 0.31 -4.76 9.22
C ARG A 125 1.65 -4.36 9.82
N PHE A 126 1.73 -3.16 10.38
CA PHE A 126 2.94 -2.61 10.97
C PHE A 126 2.61 -1.99 12.33
N SER A 127 3.42 -2.29 13.33
CA SER A 127 3.30 -1.67 14.64
C SER A 127 3.68 -0.18 14.61
N PRO A 128 3.20 0.64 15.55
CA PRO A 128 3.58 2.05 15.64
C PRO A 128 5.09 2.30 15.69
N ASN A 129 5.84 1.46 16.42
CA ASN A 129 7.30 1.56 16.49
C ASN A 129 7.99 1.21 15.16
N GLU A 130 7.51 0.19 14.44
CA GLU A 130 8.03 -0.12 13.09
C GLU A 130 7.75 1.03 12.11
N LEU A 131 6.58 1.65 12.19
CA LEU A 131 6.23 2.82 11.37
C LEU A 131 7.14 4.00 11.69
N LYS A 132 7.38 4.27 12.98
CA LYS A 132 8.32 5.31 13.44
C LYS A 132 9.74 5.07 12.94
N GLU A 133 10.25 3.85 13.06
CA GLU A 133 11.60 3.49 12.58
C GLU A 133 11.72 3.68 11.06
N LYS A 134 10.71 3.23 10.29
CA LYS A 134 10.68 3.40 8.83
C LYS A 134 10.57 4.88 8.43
N ALA A 135 9.86 5.70 9.19
CA ALA A 135 9.71 7.13 8.92
C ALA A 135 11.02 7.91 9.16
N ALA A 136 11.82 7.49 10.14
CA ALA A 136 13.12 8.10 10.42
C ALA A 136 14.07 8.04 9.21
N ALA A 137 13.99 7.00 8.38
CA ALA A 137 14.75 6.90 7.13
C ALA A 137 14.44 8.05 6.14
N PHE A 138 13.30 8.71 6.30
CA PHE A 138 12.84 9.84 5.49
C PHE A 138 12.95 11.19 6.21
N ASN A 139 13.67 11.25 7.33
CA ASN A 139 13.74 12.42 8.22
C ASN A 139 12.35 12.86 8.73
N LEU A 140 11.43 11.92 8.89
CA LEU A 140 10.13 12.14 9.51
C LEU A 140 10.16 11.63 10.94
N ASP A 141 9.83 12.50 11.89
CA ASP A 141 9.69 12.14 13.29
C ASP A 141 8.22 11.86 13.60
N LEU A 142 7.84 10.59 13.57
CA LEU A 142 6.51 10.16 13.99
C LEU A 142 6.48 10.01 15.51
N GLU A 143 5.50 10.64 16.14
CA GLU A 143 5.28 10.50 17.58
C GLU A 143 4.54 9.18 17.86
N VAL A 144 5.04 8.45 18.86
CA VAL A 144 4.41 7.25 19.41
C VAL A 144 4.23 7.48 20.89
N ARG A 145 3.04 7.18 21.41
CA ARG A 145 2.68 7.33 22.82
C ARG A 145 2.20 6.00 23.36
N SER A 146 2.71 5.59 24.53
CA SER A 146 2.18 4.44 25.25
C SER A 146 0.95 4.88 26.06
N VAL A 147 -0.20 4.28 25.76
CA VAL A 147 -1.47 4.48 26.49
C VAL A 147 -1.92 3.12 26.98
N ASP A 148 -2.11 2.97 28.29
CA ASP A 148 -2.46 1.69 28.92
C ASP A 148 -1.52 0.54 28.51
N GLU A 149 -0.21 0.80 28.48
CA GLU A 149 0.85 -0.15 28.06
C GLU A 149 0.81 -0.56 26.57
N ILE A 150 -0.04 0.08 25.76
CA ILE A 150 -0.11 -0.13 24.32
C ILE A 150 0.52 1.08 23.61
N ASP A 151 1.54 0.83 22.79
CA ASP A 151 2.13 1.85 21.94
C ASP A 151 1.20 2.21 20.79
N LYS A 152 0.92 3.51 20.64
CA LYS A 152 0.00 4.05 19.65
C LYS A 152 0.68 5.14 18.81
N LEU A 153 0.47 5.11 17.51
CA LEU A 153 0.91 6.16 16.59
C LEU A 153 0.04 7.40 16.78
N VAL A 154 0.65 8.55 17.06
CA VAL A 154 -0.08 9.80 17.24
C VAL A 154 -0.47 10.40 15.89
N ILE A 155 -1.75 10.73 15.71
CA ILE A 155 -2.25 11.54 14.58
C ILE A 155 -2.13 13.03 14.95
N PRO A 156 -1.23 13.79 14.31
CA PRO A 156 -0.92 15.15 14.78
C PRO A 156 -2.07 16.16 14.59
N ASN A 157 -2.16 17.11 15.53
CA ASN A 157 -3.03 18.28 15.41
C ASN A 157 -2.42 19.39 14.52
N ASP A 158 -1.09 19.48 14.44
CA ASP A 158 -0.43 20.40 13.51
C ASP A 158 -0.70 20.00 12.03
N PRO A 159 -1.19 20.91 11.17
CA PRO A 159 -1.52 20.59 9.79
C PRO A 159 -0.33 20.10 8.94
N LYS A 160 0.89 20.60 9.18
CA LYS A 160 2.06 20.19 8.40
C LYS A 160 2.48 18.78 8.80
N MET A 161 2.55 18.51 10.11
CA MET A 161 2.88 17.17 10.63
C MET A 161 1.81 16.15 10.25
N LEU A 162 0.53 16.49 10.35
CA LEU A 162 -0.57 15.63 9.88
C LEU A 162 -0.38 15.27 8.42
N ARG A 163 -0.08 16.25 7.57
CA ARG A 163 0.13 16.02 6.14
C ARG A 163 1.28 15.04 5.89
N SER A 164 2.44 15.24 6.51
CA SER A 164 3.58 14.32 6.36
C SER A 164 3.29 12.92 6.90
N THR A 165 2.60 12.80 8.04
CA THR A 165 2.19 11.50 8.60
C THR A 165 1.28 10.75 7.65
N LEU A 166 0.23 11.40 7.13
CA LEU A 166 -0.69 10.78 6.19
C LEU A 166 0.00 10.38 4.89
N LYS A 167 0.89 11.24 4.36
CA LYS A 167 1.72 10.90 3.19
C LYS A 167 2.63 9.70 3.42
N PHE A 168 3.19 9.57 4.61
CA PHE A 168 4.02 8.44 4.97
C PHE A 168 3.23 7.13 5.03
N LEU A 169 2.08 7.13 5.71
CA LEU A 169 1.19 5.97 5.77
C LEU A 169 0.61 5.60 4.40
N GLU A 170 0.55 6.57 3.48
CA GLU A 170 0.19 6.39 2.07
C GLU A 170 1.32 5.80 1.20
N GLU A 171 2.53 5.60 1.73
CA GLU A 171 3.74 5.26 0.95
C GLU A 171 4.10 6.33 -0.12
N GLU A 172 3.95 7.63 0.19
CA GLU A 172 4.37 8.73 -0.70
C GLU A 172 5.86 9.14 -0.56
N TYR A 173 6.60 8.52 0.35
CA TYR A 173 8.05 8.76 0.51
C TYR A 173 8.86 7.62 -0.08
N TYR A 174 9.92 7.95 -0.82
CA TYR A 174 10.82 6.96 -1.42
C TYR A 174 12.25 7.50 -1.54
N SER A 175 13.22 6.58 -1.53
CA SER A 175 14.63 6.91 -1.73
C SER A 175 15.02 6.69 -3.20
N GLY A 176 15.74 7.65 -3.78
CA GLY A 176 16.22 7.59 -5.15
C GLY A 176 17.24 6.46 -5.33
N PRO A 177 17.18 5.69 -6.43
CA PRO A 177 17.99 4.48 -6.59
C PRO A 177 19.48 4.76 -6.80
N ILE A 178 19.86 5.98 -7.17
CA ILE A 178 21.25 6.36 -7.46
C ILE A 178 21.88 7.10 -6.28
N THR A 179 21.21 8.16 -5.81
CA THR A 179 21.77 9.06 -4.78
C THR A 179 21.37 8.65 -3.37
N GLY A 180 20.38 7.78 -3.20
CA GLY A 180 19.76 7.51 -1.91
C GLY A 180 18.96 8.69 -1.34
N ALA A 181 18.86 9.81 -2.08
CA ALA A 181 18.15 10.99 -1.61
C ALA A 181 16.66 10.68 -1.43
N ASN A 182 16.04 11.29 -0.42
CA ASN A 182 14.63 11.10 -0.11
C ASN A 182 13.77 12.05 -0.96
N TYR A 183 12.68 11.51 -1.49
CA TYR A 183 11.73 12.22 -2.33
C TYR A 183 10.30 12.02 -1.80
N GLU A 184 9.47 13.02 -2.08
CA GLU A 184 8.03 12.98 -1.85
C GLU A 184 7.33 12.92 -3.22
N ALA A 185 6.44 11.94 -3.40
CA ALA A 185 5.71 11.77 -4.64
C ALA A 185 4.59 12.83 -4.76
N ASN A 186 4.57 13.55 -5.89
CA ASN A 186 3.42 14.39 -6.29
C ASN A 186 2.39 13.59 -7.11
N SER A 187 2.76 12.41 -7.62
CA SER A 187 1.92 11.45 -8.33
C SER A 187 2.59 10.07 -8.28
N LYS A 188 1.83 9.01 -8.01
CA LYS A 188 2.35 7.64 -7.94
C LYS A 188 2.31 7.00 -9.32
N ARG A 189 3.29 7.29 -10.17
CA ARG A 189 3.46 6.53 -11.41
C ARG A 189 4.37 5.34 -11.15
N ARG A 190 3.81 4.14 -11.15
CA ARG A 190 4.63 2.92 -11.16
C ARG A 190 5.42 2.89 -12.46
N ILE A 191 6.73 3.09 -12.37
CA ILE A 191 7.66 2.83 -13.47
C ILE A 191 8.08 1.38 -13.32
N GLY A 192 7.57 0.54 -14.22
CA GLY A 192 7.98 -0.86 -14.37
C GLY A 192 9.31 -0.96 -15.07
#